data_AF-A0AAU7PT91-F1
#
_entry.id   AF-A0AAU7PT91-F1
#
_cell.length_a   1.000
_cell.length_b   1.000
_cell.length_c   1.000
_cell.angle_alpha   90.00
_cell.angle_beta   90.00
_cell.angle_gamma   90.00
#
_symmetry.space_group_name_H-M   'P 1'
#
loop_
_entity.id
_entity.type
_entity.pdbx_description
1 polymer ?
#
loop_
_entity_poly.entity_id
_entity_poly.type
_entity_poly.pdbx_seq_one_letter_code
_entity_poly.pdbx_strand_id
1 'polypeptide(L)'
;MEKKYIQNAKVLKALSDPKRLRIVDMLSCGELCACSILEKFHITQPTLSHDMKVLMDAGLVKARPEGKWIYYSLNDEHLKAFYQQLGEIFTSSPDCICHRKGGDK
;
A
#
# COMPACT_ATOMS: atom_id res chain seq x y z
N MET A 1 -7.69 -18.52 -6.74
CA MET A 1 -8.84 -17.68 -6.35
C MET A 1 -8.73 -17.09 -4.93
N GLU A 2 -7.87 -17.63 -4.05
CA GLU A 2 -7.59 -17.08 -2.71
C GLU A 2 -6.59 -15.90 -2.71
N LYS A 3 -5.73 -15.84 -3.74
CA LYS A 3 -4.68 -14.82 -3.87
C LYS A 3 -5.20 -13.37 -3.79
N LYS A 4 -6.40 -13.06 -4.32
CA LYS A 4 -6.95 -11.69 -4.25
C LYS A 4 -7.27 -11.26 -2.82
N TYR A 5 -7.79 -12.17 -1.99
CA TYR A 5 -8.11 -11.87 -0.59
C TYR A 5 -6.85 -11.70 0.24
N ILE A 6 -5.86 -12.57 0.05
CA ILE A 6 -4.56 -12.47 0.72
C ILE A 6 -3.85 -11.16 0.33
N GLN A 7 -3.84 -10.82 -0.96
CA GLN A 7 -3.21 -9.58 -1.44
C GLN A 7 -3.92 -8.34 -0.89
N ASN A 8 -5.25 -8.27 -0.97
CA ASN A 8 -6.01 -7.14 -0.43
C ASN A 8 -5.83 -7.02 1.09
N ALA A 9 -5.83 -8.14 1.82
CA ALA A 9 -5.57 -8.15 3.25
C ALA A 9 -4.16 -7.64 3.58
N LYS A 10 -3.14 -8.00 2.78
CA LYS A 10 -1.77 -7.49 2.94
C LYS A 10 -1.72 -5.97 2.80
N VAL A 11 -2.37 -5.42 1.77
CA VAL A 11 -2.43 -3.98 1.53
C VAL A 11 -3.19 -3.27 2.65
N LEU A 12 -4.37 -3.77 3.03
CA LEU A 12 -5.18 -3.20 4.11
C LEU A 12 -4.46 -3.24 5.46
N LYS A 13 -3.72 -4.31 5.75
CA LYS A 13 -2.90 -4.43 6.96
C LYS A 13 -1.73 -3.43 6.97
N ALA A 14 -1.14 -3.15 5.81
CA ALA A 14 -0.16 -2.08 5.71
C ALA A 14 -0.80 -0.71 5.97
N LEU A 15 -2.04 -0.47 5.52
CA LEU A 15 -2.77 0.78 5.75
C LEU A 15 -3.44 0.89 7.12
N SER A 16 -3.56 -0.18 7.91
CA SER A 16 -4.27 -0.17 9.20
C SER A 16 -3.50 0.52 10.34
N ASP A 17 -2.44 1.28 10.03
CA ASP A 17 -1.66 2.06 10.98
C ASP A 17 -1.80 3.56 10.66
N PRO A 18 -2.24 4.40 11.63
CA PRO A 18 -2.49 5.81 11.39
C PRO A 18 -1.26 6.59 10.87
N LYS A 19 -0.05 6.22 11.30
CA LYS A 19 1.18 6.87 10.86
C LYS A 19 1.46 6.52 9.40
N ARG A 20 1.28 5.26 9.00
CA ARG A 20 1.42 4.85 7.59
C ARG A 20 0.38 5.51 6.69
N LEU A 21 -0.86 5.66 7.15
CA LEU A 21 -1.88 6.42 6.40
C LEU A 21 -1.44 7.87 6.15
N ARG A 22 -0.92 8.55 7.17
CA ARG A 22 -0.41 9.92 7.02
C ARG A 22 0.80 10.00 6.07
N ILE A 23 1.67 8.98 6.05
CA ILE A 23 2.79 8.91 5.08
C ILE A 23 2.24 8.80 3.65
N VAL A 24 1.29 7.89 3.43
CA VAL A 24 0.65 7.72 2.11
C VAL A 24 -0.05 9.01 1.67
N ASP A 25 -0.73 9.69 2.57
CA ASP A 25 -1.36 10.99 2.33
C ASP A 25 -0.33 12.06 1.91
N MET A 26 0.81 12.16 2.61
CA MET A 26 1.89 13.05 2.20
C MET A 26 2.44 12.74 0.81
N LEU A 27 2.61 11.45 0.49
CA LEU A 27 3.10 11.01 -0.82
C LEU A 27 2.06 11.19 -1.94
N SER A 28 0.78 11.41 -1.60
CA SER A 28 -0.26 11.76 -2.59
C SER A 28 -0.01 13.13 -3.24
N CYS A 29 0.75 14.01 -2.57
CA CYS A 29 1.18 15.29 -3.12
C CYS A 29 2.37 15.18 -4.09
N GLY A 30 2.96 13.99 -4.22
CA GLY A 30 4.11 13.73 -5.11
C GLY A 30 5.27 13.04 -4.40
N GLU A 31 6.38 12.91 -5.13
CA GLU A 31 7.59 12.27 -4.63
C GLU A 31 8.25 13.10 -3.52
N LEU A 32 8.67 12.46 -2.42
CA LEU A 32 9.32 13.11 -1.28
C LEU A 32 10.60 12.40 -0.86
N CYS A 33 11.61 13.17 -0.47
CA CYS A 33 12.80 12.64 0.21
C CYS A 33 12.43 12.00 1.55
N ALA A 34 13.12 10.91 1.90
CA ALA A 34 13.04 10.29 3.23
C ALA A 34 13.26 11.33 4.36
N CYS A 35 14.17 12.28 4.14
CA CYS A 35 14.48 13.38 5.04
C CYS A 35 13.27 14.29 5.32
N SER A 36 12.57 14.72 4.28
CA SER A 36 11.36 15.56 4.39
C SER A 36 10.23 14.87 5.14
N ILE A 37 10.12 13.54 4.99
CA ILE A 37 9.12 12.74 5.72
C ILE A 37 9.50 12.66 7.19
N LEU A 38 10.77 12.41 7.53
CA LEU A 38 11.24 12.39 8.93
C LEU A 38 10.94 13.69 9.67
N GLU A 39 11.22 14.83 9.03
CA GLU A 39 11.00 16.16 9.61
C GLU A 39 9.53 16.39 10.00
N LYS A 40 8.57 15.86 9.21
CA LYS A 40 7.14 16.05 9.46
C LYS A 40 6.59 15.17 10.59
N PHE A 41 7.16 13.99 10.80
CA PHE A 41 6.64 13.00 11.74
C PHE A 41 7.31 13.03 13.12
N HIS A 42 8.44 13.74 13.27
CA HIS A 42 9.24 13.74 14.50
C HIS A 42 9.58 12.32 15.01
N ILE A 43 9.78 11.38 14.07
CA ILE A 43 10.13 9.98 14.36
C ILE A 43 11.61 9.72 14.08
N THR A 44 12.09 8.59 14.58
CA THR A 44 13.45 8.12 14.30
C THR A 44 13.55 7.52 12.88
N GLN A 45 14.76 7.56 12.32
CA GLN A 45 15.06 6.95 11.02
C GLN A 45 14.77 5.44 10.97
N PRO A 46 15.11 4.61 11.99
CA PRO A 46 14.74 3.19 12.00
C PRO A 46 13.23 2.96 11.90
N THR A 47 12.43 3.78 12.58
CA THR A 47 10.96 3.71 12.51
C THR A 47 10.47 3.98 11.09
N LEU A 48 10.92 5.08 10.46
CA LEU A 48 10.51 5.40 9.10
C LEU A 48 10.92 4.29 8.11
N SER A 49 12.15 3.79 8.21
CA SER A 49 12.64 2.72 7.33
C SER A 49 11.78 1.45 7.46
N HIS A 50 11.33 1.11 8.67
CA HIS A 50 10.43 -0.01 8.87
C HIS A 50 9.07 0.20 8.19
N ASP A 51 8.45 1.37 8.41
CA ASP A 51 7.15 1.67 7.80
C ASP A 51 7.23 1.73 6.27
N MET A 52 8.29 2.34 5.72
CA MET A 52 8.54 2.36 4.28
C MET A 52 8.73 0.96 3.72
N LYS A 53 9.44 0.07 4.42
CA LYS A 53 9.56 -1.33 4.01
C LYS A 53 8.20 -2.02 3.97
N VAL A 54 7.37 -1.84 4.99
CA VAL A 54 6.01 -2.42 5.02
C VAL A 54 5.16 -1.90 3.85
N LEU A 55 5.23 -0.60 3.56
CA LEU A 55 4.50 0.01 2.44
C LEU A 55 5.02 -0.46 1.07
N MET A 56 6.34 -0.61 0.91
CA MET A 56 6.96 -1.15 -0.31
C MET A 56 6.64 -2.64 -0.50
N ASP A 57 6.69 -3.45 0.56
CA ASP A 57 6.34 -4.87 0.52
C ASP A 57 4.85 -5.07 0.16
N ALA A 58 3.99 -4.14 0.60
CA ALA A 58 2.59 -4.07 0.19
C ALA A 58 2.40 -3.47 -1.21
N GLY A 59 3.47 -3.01 -1.86
CA GLY A 59 3.44 -2.43 -3.20
C GLY A 59 2.77 -1.06 -3.27
N LEU A 60 2.53 -0.38 -2.15
CA LEU A 60 1.90 0.94 -2.10
C LEU A 60 2.85 2.08 -2.45
N VAL A 61 4.13 1.89 -2.14
CA VAL A 61 5.19 2.90 -2.29
C VAL A 61 6.32 2.34 -3.14
N LYS A 62 6.92 3.19 -3.97
CA LYS A 62 8.17 2.95 -4.70
C LYS A 62 9.30 3.77 -4.06
N ALA A 63 10.53 3.27 -4.15
CA ALA A 63 11.73 3.99 -3.72
C ALA A 63 12.65 4.22 -4.90
N ARG A 64 13.20 5.43 -5.00
CA ARG A 64 14.18 5.84 -6.01
C ARG A 64 15.41 6.40 -5.30
N PRO A 65 16.57 5.74 -5.38
CA PRO A 65 17.82 6.31 -4.88
C PRO A 65 18.28 7.44 -5.80
N GLU A 66 18.73 8.55 -5.22
CA GLU A 66 19.30 9.70 -5.92
C GLU A 66 20.45 10.29 -5.10
N GLY A 67 21.67 9.94 -5.52
CA GLY A 67 22.88 10.25 -4.77
C GLY A 67 22.89 9.57 -3.39
N LYS A 68 22.94 10.37 -2.33
CA LYS A 68 22.91 9.89 -0.93
C LYS A 68 21.49 9.78 -0.36
N TRP A 69 20.49 10.20 -1.11
CA TRP A 69 19.11 10.31 -0.65
C TRP A 69 18.24 9.24 -1.28
N ILE A 70 17.16 8.89 -0.58
CA ILE A 70 16.10 8.02 -1.10
C ILE A 70 14.83 8.86 -1.20
N TYR A 71 14.21 8.81 -2.36
CA TYR A 71 12.93 9.42 -2.64
C TYR A 71 11.85 8.35 -2.69
N TYR A 72 10.69 8.67 -2.12
CA TYR A 72 9.54 7.80 -2.10
C TYR A 72 8.39 8.42 -2.88
N SER A 73 7.65 7.60 -3.60
CA SER A 73 6.45 7.98 -4.35
C SER A 73 5.40 6.88 -4.24
N LEU A 74 4.14 7.22 -4.50
CA LEU A 74 3.08 6.21 -4.59
C LEU A 74 3.25 5.33 -5.82
N ASN A 75 2.82 4.09 -5.70
CA ASN A 75 2.74 3.16 -6.82
C ASN A 75 1.36 3.26 -7.49
N ASP A 76 1.16 4.26 -8.34
CA ASP A 76 -0.15 4.56 -8.94
C ASP A 76 -0.75 3.38 -9.70
N GLU A 77 0.07 2.60 -10.41
CA GLU A 77 -0.36 1.41 -11.15
C GLU A 77 -0.97 0.37 -10.21
N HIS A 78 -0.29 0.09 -9.10
CA HIS A 78 -0.76 -0.90 -8.13
C HIS A 78 -1.94 -0.38 -7.30
N LEU A 79 -1.96 0.92 -6.97
CA LEU A 79 -3.10 1.55 -6.30
C LEU A 79 -4.37 1.48 -7.15
N LYS A 80 -4.26 1.74 -8.45
CA LYS A 80 -5.39 1.62 -9.39
C LYS A 80 -5.95 0.20 -9.41
N ALA A 81 -5.08 -0.80 -9.50
CA ALA A 81 -5.49 -2.21 -9.44
C ALA A 81 -6.13 -2.56 -8.09
N PHE A 82 -5.56 -2.08 -6.98
CA PHE A 82 -6.11 -2.28 -5.65
C PHE A 82 -7.50 -1.68 -5.47
N TYR A 83 -7.73 -0.44 -5.92
CA TYR A 83 -9.06 0.19 -5.84
C TYR A 83 -10.12 -0.58 -6.62
N GLN A 84 -9.79 -1.07 -7.82
CA GLN A 84 -10.70 -1.88 -8.61
C GLN A 84 -11.04 -3.20 -7.89
N GLN A 85 -10.02 -3.92 -7.42
CA GLN A 85 -10.20 -5.20 -6.72
C GLN A 85 -10.94 -5.05 -5.39
N LEU A 86 -10.71 -3.95 -4.67
CA LEU A 86 -11.40 -3.66 -3.42
C LEU A 86 -12.87 -3.27 -3.68
N GLY A 87 -13.14 -2.53 -4.76
CA GLY A 87 -14.49 -2.21 -5.21
C GLY A 87 -15.32 -3.47 -5.51
N GLU A 88 -14.71 -4.50 -6.12
CA GLU A 88 -15.38 -5.80 -6.34
C GLU A 88 -15.77 -6.52 -5.05
N ILE A 89 -15.11 -6.25 -3.92
CA ILE A 89 -15.45 -6.83 -2.61
C ILE A 89 -16.62 -6.08 -1.98
N PHE A 90 -16.70 -4.76 -2.17
CA PHE A 90 -17.74 -3.92 -1.60
C PHE A 90 -19.00 -3.79 -2.46
N THR A 91 -19.03 -4.43 -3.64
CA THR A 91 -20.17 -4.40 -4.56
C THR A 91 -20.64 -5.80 -4.89
N SER A 92 -21.89 -5.92 -5.36
CA SER A 92 -22.39 -7.19 -5.89
C SER A 92 -21.67 -7.49 -7.20
N SER A 93 -20.71 -8.41 -7.15
CA SER A 93 -19.89 -8.83 -8.30
C SER A 93 -20.36 -10.19 -8.84
N PRO A 94 -20.37 -10.40 -10.17
CA PRO A 94 -20.57 -11.72 -10.76
C PRO A 94 -19.59 -12.78 -10.21
N ASP A 95 -18.36 -12.37 -9.87
CA ASP A 95 -17.31 -13.24 -9.32
C ASP A 95 -17.39 -13.43 -7.80
N CYS A 96 -18.52 -13.06 -7.19
CA CYS A 96 -18.79 -13.24 -5.77
C CYS A 96 -18.60 -14.70 -5.35
N ILE A 97 -18.06 -14.90 -4.15
CA ILE A 97 -17.87 -16.25 -3.57
C ILE A 97 -19.18 -17.04 -3.48
N CYS A 98 -20.33 -16.37 -3.35
CA CYS A 98 -21.64 -17.02 -3.30
C CYS A 98 -22.06 -17.60 -4.65
N HIS A 99 -21.53 -17.11 -5.78
CA HIS A 99 -21.85 -17.58 -7.13
C HIS A 99 -20.90 -18.69 -7.60
N ARG A 100 -19.82 -18.95 -6.86
CA ARG A 100 -18.88 -20.02 -7.19
C ARG A 100 -19.55 -21.36 -6.84
N LYS A 101 -19.96 -22.11 -7.86
CA LYS A 101 -20.37 -23.50 -7.68
C LYS A 101 -19.20 -24.26 -7.06
N GLY A 102 -19.41 -24.85 -5.89
CA GLY A 102 -18.38 -25.60 -5.18
C GLY A 102 -17.86 -26.77 -6.01
N GLY A 103 -16.54 -26.98 -5.97
CA GLY A 103 -15.88 -28.09 -6.64
C GLY A 103 -14.46 -27.72 -7.05
N ASP A 104 -13.50 -27.86 -6.16
CA ASP A 104 -12.57 -28.98 -6.28
C ASP A 104 -11.83 -29.18 -4.96
N LYS A 105 -11.71 -30.46 -4.61
CA LYS A 105 -10.90 -30.98 -3.51
C LYS A 105 -9.43 -30.65 -3.70
#